data_AF-A0A251R1V4-F1
#
_entry.id   AF-A0A251R1V4-F1
#
_cell.length_a   1.000
_cell.length_b   1.000
_cell.length_c   1.000
_cell.angle_alpha   90.00
_cell.angle_beta   90.00
_cell.angle_gamma   90.00
#
_symmetry.space_group_name_H-M   'P 1'
#
loop_
_entity.id
_entity.type
_entity.pdbx_description
1 polymer ?
#
loop_
_entity_poly.entity_id
_entity_poly.type
_entity_poly.pdbx_seq_one_letter_code
_entity_poly.pdbx_strand_id
1 'polypeptide(L)'
;MWIGGNDGKSFLRHVRKDSDELSIYSWAHHDDYNFGHQVIVDHDMNLATSFFKSKGEDSGYGGDWVVRIDVRSHKSKRNEEFWRSAHLFFYLADEDGNALTLGGDNLGIRESSPLASGLRTDIGSWQLHLKSRGDVEVHYFGFKMPHTHNLSDIVQEYLEPQVRKFGPLQLPDISDKSPNILVFQISAKIPFKTDIAFISGTDLESSRVEERVSSLTGTSLTSQLMEKQREFDTKFEKSFDQPDKVVSQALGFIQKAWGNAQRFVKDAQNGDTHTAIHHAVTEYKQFLFNQSAKLWVDQYPKVQSVAEKASSAASYWSQKYKHVVKDLTLKGYNISGLGYLPLVPIDKKMTKAPKHGEARK
;
A
#
# COMPACT_ATOMS: atom_id res chain seq x y z
N MET A 1 4.15 -5.57 5.50
CA MET A 1 4.64 -4.96 6.77
C MET A 1 6.16 -4.94 6.73
N TRP A 2 6.83 -4.16 7.59
CA TRP A 2 8.28 -4.21 7.75
C TRP A 2 8.69 -3.80 9.16
N ILE A 3 9.90 -4.17 9.58
CA ILE A 3 10.49 -3.62 10.80
C ILE A 3 11.15 -2.28 10.47
N GLY A 4 10.53 -1.20 10.95
CA GLY A 4 11.10 0.15 10.97
C GLY A 4 11.98 0.34 12.21
N GLY A 5 12.81 1.39 12.20
CA GLY A 5 13.75 1.62 13.28
C GLY A 5 14.21 3.05 13.43
N ASN A 6 14.24 3.51 14.68
CA ASN A 6 14.84 4.79 15.08
C ASN A 6 15.51 4.65 16.45
N ASP A 7 16.71 5.21 16.62
CA ASP A 7 17.42 5.35 17.91
C ASP A 7 17.41 4.09 18.81
N GLY A 8 17.75 2.93 18.24
CA GLY A 8 17.86 1.67 18.99
C GLY A 8 16.53 0.97 19.32
N LYS A 9 15.40 1.49 18.84
CA LYS A 9 14.08 0.85 18.94
C LYS A 9 13.61 0.35 17.58
N SER A 10 13.00 -0.83 17.57
CA SER A 10 12.35 -1.43 16.40
C SER A 10 10.83 -1.35 16.53
N PHE A 11 10.14 -1.11 15.43
CA PHE A 11 8.68 -1.05 15.37
C PHE A 11 8.15 -1.79 14.14
N LEU A 12 7.09 -2.58 14.30
CA LEU A 12 6.40 -3.19 13.17
C LEU A 12 5.54 -2.14 12.47
N ARG A 13 5.84 -1.85 11.21
CA ARG A 13 5.07 -0.96 10.35
C ARG A 13 4.07 -1.76 9.52
N HIS A 14 2.79 -1.41 9.64
CA HIS A 14 1.72 -2.04 8.86
C HIS A 14 0.68 -1.03 8.40
N VAL A 15 -0.14 -0.52 9.33
CA VAL A 15 -1.13 0.53 9.06
C VAL A 15 -0.45 1.88 9.17
N ARG A 16 -0.75 2.80 8.25
CA ARG A 16 -0.25 4.18 8.31
C ARG A 16 -0.74 4.87 9.59
N LYS A 17 0.19 5.28 10.44
CA LYS A 17 -0.08 6.13 11.60
C LYS A 17 0.72 7.43 11.48
N ASP A 18 0.13 8.56 11.85
CA ASP A 18 0.86 9.84 11.88
C ASP A 18 2.06 9.81 12.84
N SER A 19 1.97 8.97 13.87
CA SER A 19 3.06 8.70 14.82
C SER A 19 4.22 7.90 14.23
N ASP A 20 4.13 7.45 12.97
CA ASP A 20 5.21 6.67 12.36
C ASP A 20 6.39 7.52 11.91
N GLU A 21 6.21 8.85 11.80
CA GLU A 21 7.26 9.81 11.45
C GLU A 21 8.00 9.50 10.13
N LEU A 22 7.30 8.89 9.17
CA LEU A 22 7.84 8.59 7.85
C LEU A 22 8.16 9.88 7.08
N SER A 23 9.38 9.98 6.55
CA SER A 23 9.83 11.15 5.76
C SER A 23 9.10 11.25 4.42
N ILE A 24 8.88 10.10 3.77
CA ILE A 24 8.15 10.00 2.49
C ILE A 24 7.23 8.78 2.54
N TYR A 25 6.01 8.94 2.03
CA TYR A 25 5.09 7.85 1.76
C TYR A 25 4.19 8.28 0.59
N SER A 26 4.51 7.87 -0.63
CA SER A 26 3.77 8.32 -1.82
C SER A 26 3.88 7.37 -3.01
N TRP A 27 2.84 7.35 -3.83
CA TRP A 27 2.94 6.85 -5.20
C TRP A 27 3.70 7.86 -6.05
N ALA A 28 4.83 7.45 -6.61
CA ALA A 28 5.53 8.21 -7.63
C ALA A 28 4.87 8.02 -9.00
N HIS A 29 4.38 6.81 -9.29
CA HIS A 29 3.59 6.53 -10.49
C HIS A 29 2.46 5.57 -10.11
N HIS A 30 1.26 5.77 -10.66
CA HIS A 30 0.14 4.84 -10.48
C HIS A 30 -0.88 5.07 -11.59
N ASP A 31 -1.14 4.06 -12.40
CA ASP A 31 -2.05 4.17 -13.55
C ASP A 31 -3.49 3.70 -13.25
N ASP A 32 -3.75 3.31 -11.99
CA ASP A 32 -5.00 2.72 -11.49
C ASP A 32 -5.41 1.40 -12.15
N TYR A 33 -4.57 0.86 -13.03
CA TYR A 33 -4.94 -0.26 -13.87
C TYR A 33 -3.96 -1.41 -13.86
N ASN A 34 -2.71 -1.26 -14.33
CA ASN A 34 -1.76 -2.37 -14.44
C ASN A 34 -0.38 -2.09 -13.85
N PHE A 35 -0.12 -0.87 -13.36
CA PHE A 35 1.19 -0.46 -12.89
C PHE A 35 1.12 0.56 -11.75
N GLY A 36 2.03 0.41 -10.79
CA GLY A 36 2.31 1.45 -9.82
C GLY A 36 3.70 1.32 -9.23
N HIS A 37 4.26 2.45 -8.81
CA HIS A 37 5.53 2.59 -8.13
C HIS A 37 5.36 3.51 -6.92
N GLN A 38 5.53 2.96 -5.72
CA GLN A 38 5.45 3.65 -4.44
C GLN A 38 6.84 3.74 -3.82
N VAL A 39 7.11 4.87 -3.17
CA VAL A 39 8.33 5.12 -2.42
C VAL A 39 7.96 5.45 -0.97
N ILE A 40 8.64 4.79 -0.04
CA ILE A 40 8.51 4.95 1.40
C ILE A 40 9.90 5.19 1.97
N VAL A 41 10.09 6.29 2.68
CA VAL A 41 11.34 6.60 3.39
C VAL A 41 11.05 6.58 4.89
N ASP A 42 11.51 5.51 5.54
CA ASP A 42 11.43 5.30 6.99
C ASP A 42 12.83 5.57 7.56
N HIS A 43 13.04 6.82 7.99
CA HIS A 43 14.35 7.34 8.39
C HIS A 43 15.44 7.11 7.32
N ASP A 44 16.44 6.29 7.61
CA ASP A 44 17.55 6.01 6.69
C ASP A 44 17.24 4.89 5.67
N MET A 45 16.11 4.19 5.81
CA MET A 45 15.68 3.11 4.92
C MET A 45 14.75 3.65 3.83
N ASN A 46 15.12 3.39 2.58
CA ASN A 46 14.25 3.60 1.42
C ASN A 46 13.67 2.26 0.98
N LEU A 47 12.35 2.15 1.06
CA LEU A 47 11.54 1.03 0.63
C LEU A 47 10.73 1.46 -0.58
N ALA A 48 11.04 0.90 -1.75
CA ALA A 48 10.24 1.08 -2.95
C ALA A 48 9.44 -0.19 -3.23
N THR A 49 8.14 -0.03 -3.47
CA THR A 49 7.25 -1.13 -3.89
C THR A 49 6.72 -0.81 -5.27
N SER A 50 6.79 -1.77 -6.19
CA SER A 50 6.21 -1.63 -7.53
C SER A 50 5.31 -2.81 -7.81
N PHE A 51 4.16 -2.59 -8.43
CA PHE A 51 3.33 -3.69 -8.92
C PHE A 51 3.18 -3.65 -10.43
N PHE A 52 3.03 -4.83 -11.01
CA PHE A 52 2.68 -5.01 -12.41
C PHE A 52 1.63 -6.12 -12.54
N LYS A 53 0.63 -5.92 -13.40
CA LYS A 53 -0.42 -6.92 -13.69
C LYS A 53 -0.40 -7.30 -15.16
N SER A 54 -0.51 -8.59 -15.43
CA SER A 54 -0.52 -9.17 -16.78
C SER A 54 -1.65 -10.17 -16.92
N LYS A 55 -2.24 -10.27 -18.11
CA LYS A 55 -3.25 -11.29 -18.41
C LYS A 55 -2.92 -11.91 -19.76
N GLY A 56 -2.50 -13.17 -19.74
CA GLY A 56 -2.26 -13.98 -20.94
C GLY A 56 -3.39 -14.98 -21.19
N GLU A 57 -3.26 -15.76 -22.27
CA GLU A 57 -4.21 -16.83 -22.62
C GLU A 57 -4.23 -17.95 -21.57
N ASP A 58 -3.05 -18.28 -21.01
CA ASP A 58 -2.89 -19.30 -19.96
C ASP A 58 -3.21 -18.76 -18.54
N SER A 59 -3.59 -17.48 -18.42
CA SER A 59 -3.94 -16.88 -17.12
C SER A 59 -5.37 -17.19 -16.70
N GLY A 60 -5.56 -17.49 -15.41
CA GLY A 60 -6.87 -17.65 -14.81
C GLY A 60 -7.63 -16.33 -14.63
N TYR A 61 -8.70 -16.38 -13.84
CA TYR A 61 -9.51 -15.20 -13.55
C TYR A 61 -8.67 -14.10 -12.87
N GLY A 62 -8.83 -12.86 -13.34
CA GLY A 62 -8.07 -11.70 -12.82
C GLY A 62 -6.65 -11.53 -13.38
N GLY A 63 -6.08 -12.58 -13.99
CA GLY A 63 -4.72 -12.54 -14.51
C GLY A 63 -3.64 -12.73 -13.44
N ASP A 64 -2.40 -12.55 -13.84
CA ASP A 64 -1.22 -12.63 -12.99
C ASP A 64 -0.80 -11.25 -12.52
N TRP A 65 -0.12 -11.22 -11.37
CA TRP A 65 0.44 -9.98 -10.87
C TRP A 65 1.72 -10.24 -10.10
N VAL A 66 2.55 -9.21 -10.00
CA VAL A 66 3.81 -9.27 -9.29
C VAL A 66 4.02 -7.99 -8.51
N VAL A 67 4.57 -8.14 -7.31
CA VAL A 67 5.05 -7.03 -6.49
C VAL A 67 6.55 -7.14 -6.36
N ARG A 68 7.26 -6.11 -6.80
CA ARG A 68 8.68 -5.92 -6.57
C ARG A 68 8.91 -5.05 -5.35
N ILE A 69 9.76 -5.51 -4.45
CA ILE A 69 10.22 -4.75 -3.30
C ILE A 69 11.72 -4.49 -3.46
N ASP A 70 12.13 -3.21 -3.47
CA ASP A 70 13.52 -2.75 -3.55
C ASP A 70 13.83 -1.97 -2.27
N VAL A 71 14.77 -2.48 -1.46
CA VAL A 71 15.16 -1.86 -0.19
C VAL A 71 16.59 -1.37 -0.28
N ARG A 72 16.79 -0.09 0.05
CA ARG A 72 18.10 0.58 0.06
C ARG A 72 18.29 1.37 1.35
N SER A 73 19.54 1.69 1.66
CA SER A 73 19.89 2.58 2.78
C SER A 73 20.64 3.81 2.25
N HIS A 74 20.32 4.99 2.78
CA HIS A 74 20.98 6.24 2.40
C HIS A 74 22.33 6.48 3.12
N LYS A 75 22.57 5.79 4.25
CA LYS A 75 23.80 5.94 5.04
C LYS A 75 24.51 4.60 5.22
N SER A 76 25.81 4.59 4.94
CA SER A 76 26.71 3.43 5.12
C SER A 76 27.10 3.16 6.58
N LYS A 77 26.72 4.04 7.52
CA LYS A 77 27.14 4.00 8.93
C LYS A 77 26.05 3.51 9.89
N ARG A 78 25.38 2.40 9.58
CA ARG A 78 24.62 1.66 10.60
C ARG A 78 25.59 0.69 11.28
N ASN A 79 25.96 1.01 12.53
CA ASN A 79 27.00 0.31 13.29
C ASN A 79 26.56 -1.07 13.79
N GLU A 80 25.26 -1.36 13.83
CA GLU A 80 24.74 -2.65 14.28
C GLU A 80 24.36 -3.55 13.09
N GLU A 81 24.74 -4.81 13.16
CA GLU A 81 24.50 -5.83 12.12
C GLU A 81 23.01 -6.02 11.81
N PHE A 82 22.15 -5.93 12.84
CA PHE A 82 20.69 -5.99 12.71
C PHE A 82 20.17 -4.97 11.67
N TRP A 83 20.68 -3.75 11.74
CA TRP A 83 20.25 -2.66 10.88
C TRP A 83 20.82 -2.72 9.45
N ARG A 84 21.69 -3.70 9.15
CA ARG A 84 22.19 -3.99 7.81
C ARG A 84 21.26 -4.92 7.03
N SER A 85 20.29 -5.54 7.69
CA SER A 85 19.24 -6.33 7.06
C SER A 85 17.91 -5.59 7.12
N ALA A 86 17.03 -5.85 6.16
CA ALA A 86 15.62 -5.51 6.30
C ALA A 86 14.83 -6.78 6.59
N HIS A 87 13.79 -6.62 7.41
CA HIS A 87 12.83 -7.66 7.73
C HIS A 87 11.47 -7.21 7.21
N LEU A 88 11.02 -7.84 6.13
CA LEU A 88 9.74 -7.58 5.49
C LEU A 88 8.76 -8.69 5.87
N PHE A 89 7.47 -8.37 5.90
CA PHE A 89 6.42 -9.37 6.06
C PHE A 89 5.40 -9.24 4.94
N PHE A 90 5.21 -10.32 4.20
CA PHE A 90 4.18 -10.45 3.18
C PHE A 90 3.12 -11.43 3.69
N TYR A 91 1.84 -11.10 3.57
CA TYR A 91 0.80 -11.98 4.07
C TYR A 91 -0.29 -12.21 3.01
N LEU A 92 -0.92 -13.36 3.11
CA LEU A 92 -2.14 -13.74 2.41
C LEU A 92 -3.20 -14.03 3.46
N ALA A 93 -4.42 -13.58 3.22
CA ALA A 93 -5.57 -13.87 4.05
C ALA A 93 -6.78 -14.18 3.16
N ASP A 94 -7.34 -15.37 3.30
CA ASP A 94 -8.64 -15.69 2.72
C ASP A 94 -9.74 -15.31 3.72
N GLU A 95 -10.47 -14.25 3.40
CA GLU A 95 -11.51 -13.67 4.27
C GLU A 95 -12.73 -14.57 4.42
N ASP A 96 -12.96 -15.48 3.45
CA ASP A 96 -14.03 -16.48 3.51
C ASP A 96 -13.61 -17.73 4.32
N GLY A 97 -12.36 -17.76 4.80
CA GLY A 97 -11.83 -18.82 5.64
C GLY A 97 -11.38 -20.06 4.87
N ASN A 98 -11.22 -19.97 3.54
CA ASN A 98 -10.68 -21.08 2.75
C ASN A 98 -9.25 -21.39 3.17
N ALA A 99 -8.91 -22.67 3.15
CA ALA A 99 -7.57 -23.12 3.51
C ALA A 99 -6.54 -22.71 2.44
N LEU A 100 -5.44 -22.14 2.90
CA LEU A 100 -4.24 -21.88 2.14
C LEU A 100 -3.26 -23.03 2.35
N THR A 101 -2.52 -23.37 1.29
CA THR A 101 -1.48 -24.40 1.33
C THR A 101 -0.12 -23.71 1.33
N LEU A 102 0.73 -24.05 2.29
CA LEU A 102 2.11 -23.60 2.34
C LEU A 102 2.93 -24.30 1.23
N GLY A 103 3.83 -23.58 0.57
CA GLY A 103 4.70 -24.15 -0.46
C GLY A 103 5.92 -24.89 0.12
N GLY A 104 5.94 -26.22 -0.04
CA GLY A 104 7.12 -27.10 0.12
C GLY A 104 7.62 -27.34 1.57
N ASP A 105 8.22 -28.53 1.79
CA ASP A 105 8.66 -29.02 3.13
C ASP A 105 10.04 -28.51 3.59
N ASN A 106 10.76 -27.77 2.74
CA ASN A 106 12.04 -27.14 3.07
C ASN A 106 12.20 -25.91 2.18
N LEU A 107 12.01 -24.71 2.73
CA LEU A 107 12.26 -23.43 2.07
C LEU A 107 13.77 -23.18 1.87
N GLY A 108 14.51 -24.18 1.38
CA GLY A 108 15.82 -24.00 0.79
C GLY A 108 15.64 -23.22 -0.49
N ILE A 109 15.71 -21.89 -0.39
CA ILE A 109 15.33 -20.96 -1.45
C ILE A 109 16.22 -21.20 -2.67
N ARG A 110 15.65 -21.85 -3.69
CA ARG A 110 16.15 -21.73 -5.07
C ARG A 110 15.78 -20.35 -5.58
N GLU A 111 16.46 -19.87 -6.63
CA GLU A 111 16.23 -18.54 -7.22
C GLU A 111 14.75 -18.18 -7.39
N SER A 112 13.86 -19.16 -7.65
CA SER A 112 12.40 -19.06 -7.60
C SER A 112 11.83 -20.18 -6.74
N SER A 113 10.99 -19.86 -5.74
CA SER A 113 10.37 -20.86 -4.85
C SER A 113 8.88 -20.56 -4.61
N PRO A 114 7.98 -21.57 -4.69
CA PRO A 114 6.58 -21.39 -4.33
C PRO A 114 6.46 -21.14 -2.81
N LEU A 115 5.78 -20.06 -2.43
CA LEU A 115 5.49 -19.71 -1.03
C LEU A 115 4.15 -20.29 -0.57
N ALA A 116 3.14 -20.21 -1.41
CA ALA A 116 1.78 -20.62 -1.09
C ALA A 116 1.00 -21.00 -2.34
N SER A 117 -0.05 -21.78 -2.15
CA SER A 117 -1.06 -22.02 -3.16
C SER A 117 -2.46 -22.03 -2.54
N GLY A 118 -3.46 -21.90 -3.38
CA GLY A 118 -4.85 -21.96 -2.95
C GLY A 118 -5.80 -22.25 -4.10
N LEU A 119 -7.05 -22.49 -3.74
CA LEU A 119 -8.13 -22.76 -4.66
C LEU A 119 -9.39 -22.07 -4.13
N ARG A 120 -10.01 -21.23 -4.97
CA ARG A 120 -11.35 -20.69 -4.72
C ARG A 120 -12.23 -20.87 -5.94
N THR A 121 -13.54 -20.95 -5.74
CA THR A 121 -14.50 -21.13 -6.83
C THR A 121 -14.60 -19.91 -7.75
N ASP A 122 -14.31 -18.72 -7.25
CA ASP A 122 -14.40 -17.44 -7.98
C ASP A 122 -13.11 -17.06 -8.73
N ILE A 123 -11.94 -17.43 -8.20
CA ILE A 123 -10.63 -17.09 -8.76
C ILE A 123 -9.96 -18.29 -9.47
N GLY A 124 -10.33 -19.51 -9.10
CA GLY A 124 -9.66 -20.74 -9.53
C GLY A 124 -8.44 -21.09 -8.67
N SER A 125 -7.61 -21.99 -9.17
CA SER A 125 -6.34 -22.34 -8.51
C SER A 125 -5.29 -21.25 -8.74
N TRP A 126 -4.38 -21.08 -7.79
CA TRP A 126 -3.30 -20.12 -7.90
C TRP A 126 -2.07 -20.52 -7.08
N GLN A 127 -0.93 -19.94 -7.43
CA GLN A 127 0.32 -20.05 -6.68
C GLN A 127 0.99 -18.69 -6.47
N LEU A 128 1.57 -18.50 -5.29
CA LEU A 128 2.43 -17.38 -4.95
C LEU A 128 3.89 -17.85 -4.97
N HIS A 129 4.75 -17.10 -5.66
CA HIS A 129 6.17 -17.41 -5.85
C HIS A 129 7.04 -16.27 -5.35
N LEU A 130 8.15 -16.60 -4.69
CA LEU A 130 9.20 -15.66 -4.33
C LEU A 130 10.37 -15.84 -5.29
N LYS A 131 10.82 -14.75 -5.90
CA LYS A 131 12.07 -14.69 -6.65
C LYS A 131 13.01 -13.66 -6.04
N SER A 132 14.27 -14.04 -5.83
CA SER A 132 15.29 -13.13 -5.34
C SER A 132 16.64 -13.39 -5.99
N ARG A 133 17.44 -12.34 -6.13
CA ARG A 133 18.79 -12.39 -6.71
C ARG A 133 19.92 -12.59 -5.68
N GLY A 134 19.60 -12.70 -4.40
CA GLY A 134 20.57 -12.88 -3.32
C GLY A 134 20.03 -13.76 -2.21
N ASP A 135 20.88 -13.99 -1.20
CA ASP A 135 20.53 -14.79 -0.03
C ASP A 135 19.43 -14.09 0.76
N VAL A 136 18.22 -14.63 0.65
CA VAL A 136 17.06 -14.25 1.44
C VAL A 136 16.79 -15.38 2.41
N GLU A 137 16.46 -15.03 3.64
CA GLU A 137 15.94 -15.95 4.63
C GLU A 137 14.42 -15.76 4.71
N VAL A 138 13.67 -16.86 4.62
CA VAL A 138 12.22 -16.84 4.71
C VAL A 138 11.77 -17.67 5.90
N HIS A 139 11.04 -17.03 6.79
CA HIS A 139 10.30 -17.70 7.86
C HIS A 139 8.81 -17.51 7.65
N TYR A 140 7.98 -18.38 8.23
CA TYR A 140 6.54 -18.30 8.07
C TYR A 140 5.77 -18.51 9.36
N PHE A 141 4.53 -18.02 9.35
CA PHE A 141 3.54 -18.33 10.36
C PHE A 141 2.17 -18.47 9.70
N GLY A 142 1.61 -19.67 9.78
CA GLY A 142 0.28 -20.01 9.26
C GLY A 142 -0.70 -20.21 10.39
N PHE A 143 -1.86 -19.58 10.33
CA PHE A 143 -2.85 -19.73 11.38
C PHE A 143 -4.27 -19.49 10.86
N LYS A 144 -5.26 -19.90 11.68
CA LYS A 144 -6.67 -19.73 11.35
C LYS A 144 -7.33 -18.62 12.17
N MET A 145 -7.95 -17.65 11.50
CA MET A 145 -8.75 -16.60 12.16
C MET A 145 -10.01 -16.24 11.40
N PRO A 146 -11.11 -15.89 12.11
CA PRO A 146 -12.33 -15.41 11.48
C PRO A 146 -12.23 -13.97 10.95
N HIS A 147 -11.32 -13.15 11.49
CA HIS A 147 -11.17 -11.75 11.11
C HIS A 147 -9.69 -11.34 11.02
N THR A 148 -9.36 -10.44 10.10
CA THR A 148 -7.98 -10.06 9.75
C THR A 148 -7.49 -8.76 10.42
N HIS A 149 -8.36 -8.04 11.13
CA HIS A 149 -8.06 -6.70 11.68
C HIS A 149 -6.92 -6.67 12.70
N ASN A 150 -6.71 -7.75 13.47
CA ASN A 150 -5.67 -7.85 14.51
C ASN A 150 -4.35 -8.46 14.01
N LEU A 151 -4.16 -8.56 12.68
CA LEU A 151 -2.97 -9.22 12.11
C LEU A 151 -1.66 -8.59 12.60
N SER A 152 -1.61 -7.26 12.75
CA SER A 152 -0.42 -6.56 13.26
C SER A 152 -0.06 -7.00 14.67
N ASP A 153 -1.07 -7.09 15.54
CA ASP A 153 -0.89 -7.38 16.96
C ASP A 153 -0.41 -8.82 17.14
N ILE A 154 -0.94 -9.75 16.35
CA ILE A 154 -0.53 -11.15 16.36
C ILE A 154 0.91 -11.30 15.87
N VAL A 155 1.26 -10.71 14.72
CA VAL A 155 2.65 -10.75 14.23
C VAL A 155 3.59 -10.15 15.28
N GLN A 156 3.19 -9.04 15.91
CA GLN A 156 3.98 -8.43 16.98
C GLN A 156 4.12 -9.33 18.22
N GLU A 157 3.06 -10.00 18.66
CA GLU A 157 3.08 -10.93 19.79
C GLU A 157 4.08 -12.08 19.60
N TYR A 158 4.22 -12.59 18.38
CA TYR A 158 5.22 -13.63 18.07
C TYR A 158 6.66 -13.11 18.02
N LEU A 159 6.84 -11.83 17.68
CA LEU A 159 8.15 -11.19 17.56
C LEU A 159 8.68 -10.64 18.91
N GLU A 160 7.81 -10.11 19.77
CA GLU A 160 8.18 -9.47 21.04
C GLU A 160 8.99 -10.35 22.02
N PRO A 161 8.65 -11.64 22.25
CA PRO A 161 9.41 -12.51 23.13
C PRO A 161 10.86 -12.71 22.69
N GLN A 162 11.13 -12.60 21.39
CA GLN A 162 12.45 -12.83 20.79
C GLN A 162 13.36 -11.60 20.98
N VAL A 163 12.80 -10.40 20.87
CA VAL A 163 13.47 -9.13 21.21
C VAL A 163 13.94 -9.12 22.67
N ARG A 164 13.12 -9.65 23.60
CA ARG A 164 13.45 -9.69 25.04
C ARG A 164 14.50 -10.75 25.41
N LYS A 165 14.67 -11.79 24.60
CA LYS A 165 15.54 -12.95 24.89
C LYS A 165 16.87 -12.95 24.13
N PHE A 166 17.22 -11.85 23.44
CA PHE A 166 18.37 -11.78 22.53
C PHE A 166 18.35 -12.82 21.39
N GLY A 167 17.16 -13.32 21.03
CA GLY A 167 16.98 -14.22 19.89
C GLY A 167 16.91 -13.45 18.56
N PRO A 168 17.11 -14.13 17.41
CA PRO A 168 16.87 -13.51 16.11
C PRO A 168 15.39 -13.11 16.01
N LEU A 169 15.10 -11.98 15.38
CA LEU A 169 13.71 -11.51 15.18
C LEU A 169 13.09 -12.31 14.03
N GLN A 170 12.57 -13.51 14.27
CA GLN A 170 12.12 -14.44 13.22
C GLN A 170 10.70 -14.96 13.49
N LEU A 171 9.96 -15.32 12.44
CA LEU A 171 8.70 -16.06 12.62
C LEU A 171 9.00 -17.52 13.02
N PRO A 172 8.07 -18.18 13.72
CA PRO A 172 8.31 -19.50 14.33
C PRO A 172 8.41 -20.70 13.38
N ASP A 173 8.16 -20.54 12.08
CA ASP A 173 8.09 -21.64 11.10
C ASP A 173 7.08 -22.74 11.48
N ILE A 174 5.90 -22.29 11.93
CA ILE A 174 4.77 -23.17 12.27
C ILE A 174 3.54 -22.78 11.46
N SER A 175 2.69 -23.77 11.19
CA SER A 175 1.38 -23.55 10.58
C SER A 175 0.32 -24.39 11.28
N ASP A 176 -0.84 -23.78 11.55
CA ASP A 176 -2.06 -24.52 11.93
C ASP A 176 -2.46 -25.51 10.82
N LYS A 177 -3.32 -26.46 11.18
CA LYS A 177 -4.01 -27.31 10.20
C LYS A 177 -5.02 -26.46 9.43
N SER A 178 -4.83 -26.33 8.11
CA SER A 178 -5.70 -25.56 7.21
C SER A 178 -5.78 -24.07 7.58
N PRO A 179 -4.65 -23.34 7.53
CA PRO A 179 -4.63 -21.91 7.83
C PRO A 179 -5.40 -21.14 6.75
N ASN A 180 -6.15 -20.11 7.12
CA ASN A 180 -6.69 -19.15 6.14
C ASN A 180 -5.82 -17.89 6.04
N ILE A 181 -4.79 -17.77 6.89
CA ILE A 181 -3.82 -16.69 6.87
C ILE A 181 -2.41 -17.29 6.87
N LEU A 182 -1.57 -16.82 5.95
CA LEU A 182 -0.15 -17.13 5.89
C LEU A 182 0.63 -15.82 5.95
N VAL A 183 1.58 -15.71 6.87
CA VAL A 183 2.53 -14.59 6.96
C VAL A 183 3.92 -15.11 6.67
N PHE A 184 4.61 -14.50 5.72
CA PHE A 184 5.99 -14.78 5.35
C PHE A 184 6.88 -13.62 5.79
N GLN A 185 7.83 -13.89 6.66
CA GLN A 185 8.92 -12.97 6.96
C GLN A 185 10.05 -13.19 5.96
N ILE A 186 10.43 -12.15 5.26
CA ILE A 186 11.47 -12.13 4.22
C ILE A 186 12.59 -11.23 4.72
N SER A 187 13.74 -11.82 5.05
CA SER A 187 14.89 -11.11 5.62
C SER A 187 16.09 -11.16 4.68
N ALA A 188 16.73 -10.01 4.43
CA ALA A 188 17.90 -9.94 3.55
C ALA A 188 18.77 -8.70 3.85
N LYS A 189 20.07 -8.80 3.52
CA LYS A 189 21.01 -7.68 3.65
C LYS A 189 20.67 -6.55 2.66
N ILE A 190 20.71 -5.31 3.12
CA ILE A 190 20.48 -4.12 2.31
C ILE A 190 21.77 -3.73 1.57
N PRO A 191 21.73 -3.37 0.28
CA PRO A 191 20.53 -3.30 -0.56
C PRO A 191 20.11 -4.66 -1.12
N PHE A 192 18.81 -4.89 -1.23
CA PHE A 192 18.28 -6.07 -1.91
C PHE A 192 17.00 -5.75 -2.67
N LYS A 193 16.65 -6.67 -3.57
CA LYS A 193 15.44 -6.62 -4.38
C LYS A 193 14.86 -8.02 -4.49
N THR A 194 13.56 -8.13 -4.26
CA THR A 194 12.82 -9.39 -4.40
C THR A 194 11.49 -9.16 -5.09
N ASP A 195 11.02 -10.18 -5.80
CA ASP A 195 9.76 -10.18 -6.54
C ASP A 195 8.86 -11.27 -5.96
N ILE A 196 7.61 -10.90 -5.70
CA ILE A 196 6.56 -11.80 -5.21
C ILE A 196 5.50 -11.87 -6.30
N ALA A 197 5.43 -13.00 -7.00
CA ALA A 197 4.57 -13.22 -8.16
C ALA A 197 3.40 -14.12 -7.82
N PHE A 198 2.19 -13.69 -8.16
CA PHE A 198 0.97 -14.47 -8.12
C PHE A 198 0.63 -14.95 -9.52
N ILE A 199 0.48 -16.27 -9.65
CA ILE A 199 0.14 -16.95 -10.89
C ILE A 199 -1.24 -17.59 -10.74
N SER A 200 -2.16 -17.20 -11.61
CA SER A 200 -3.55 -17.67 -11.65
C SER A 200 -3.71 -18.87 -12.59
N GLY A 201 -4.71 -19.74 -12.37
CA GLY A 201 -5.06 -20.84 -13.28
C GLY A 201 -3.97 -21.94 -13.35
N THR A 202 -3.42 -22.30 -12.19
CA THR A 202 -2.27 -23.23 -12.09
C THR A 202 -2.63 -24.72 -12.23
N ASP A 203 -3.92 -25.05 -12.27
CA ASP A 203 -4.49 -26.40 -12.43
C ASP A 203 -4.71 -26.78 -13.89
N LEU A 204 -4.43 -25.85 -14.82
CA LEU A 204 -4.46 -26.11 -16.25
C LEU A 204 -3.20 -26.88 -16.68
N GLU A 205 -3.36 -27.93 -17.48
CA GLU A 205 -2.25 -28.70 -18.08
C GLU A 205 -1.28 -27.81 -18.88
N SER A 206 -1.77 -26.71 -19.47
CA SER A 206 -0.96 -25.72 -20.20
C SER A 206 -0.45 -24.55 -19.35
N SER A 207 -0.60 -24.61 -18.02
CA SER A 207 -0.42 -23.44 -17.14
C SER A 207 0.96 -22.80 -17.15
N ARG A 208 2.01 -23.50 -17.63
CA ARG A 208 3.39 -22.99 -17.87
C ARG A 208 3.90 -22.10 -16.73
N VAL A 209 3.63 -22.51 -15.49
CA VAL A 209 3.83 -21.68 -14.29
C VAL A 209 5.25 -21.13 -14.20
N GLU A 210 6.27 -21.98 -14.36
CA GLU A 210 7.68 -21.57 -14.26
C GLU A 210 8.07 -20.50 -15.29
N GLU A 211 7.55 -20.62 -16.52
CA GLU A 211 7.80 -19.65 -17.58
C GLU A 211 7.11 -18.32 -17.29
N ARG A 212 5.86 -18.35 -16.81
CA ARG A 212 5.10 -17.14 -16.41
C ARG A 212 5.74 -16.45 -15.21
N VAL A 213 6.21 -17.21 -14.22
CA VAL A 213 7.00 -16.65 -13.11
C VAL A 213 8.25 -15.98 -13.69
N SER A 214 8.97 -16.65 -14.60
CA SER A 214 10.19 -16.09 -15.20
C SER A 214 9.94 -14.85 -16.05
N SER A 215 8.82 -14.77 -16.76
CA SER A 215 8.44 -13.61 -17.58
C SER A 215 7.91 -12.43 -16.74
N LEU A 216 7.39 -12.68 -15.53
CA LEU A 216 6.86 -11.65 -14.62
C LEU A 216 7.85 -11.19 -13.56
N THR A 217 9.08 -11.72 -13.52
CA THR A 217 10.05 -11.42 -12.45
C THR A 217 11.42 -11.08 -13.02
N GLY A 218 12.37 -10.71 -12.15
CA GLY A 218 13.76 -10.50 -12.51
C GLY A 218 13.97 -9.41 -13.56
N THR A 219 14.79 -9.70 -14.57
CA THR A 219 15.10 -8.74 -15.64
C THR A 219 13.88 -8.43 -16.52
N SER A 220 13.02 -9.42 -16.78
CA SER A 220 11.79 -9.22 -17.55
C SER A 220 10.87 -8.19 -16.89
N LEU A 221 10.68 -8.31 -15.57
CA LEU A 221 9.92 -7.33 -14.81
C LEU A 221 10.57 -5.94 -14.83
N THR A 222 11.91 -5.86 -14.78
CA THR A 222 12.60 -4.56 -14.88
C THR A 222 12.25 -3.85 -16.18
N SER A 223 12.30 -4.55 -17.31
CA SER A 223 11.96 -3.98 -18.61
C SER A 223 10.50 -3.52 -18.67
N GLN A 224 9.56 -4.33 -18.17
CA GLN A 224 8.12 -4.01 -18.15
C GLN A 224 7.80 -2.80 -17.27
N LEU A 225 8.40 -2.70 -16.07
CA LEU A 225 8.21 -1.54 -15.20
C LEU A 225 8.77 -0.26 -15.83
N MET A 226 9.93 -0.33 -16.49
CA MET A 226 10.52 0.82 -17.20
C MET A 226 9.66 1.27 -18.38
N GLU A 227 9.08 0.33 -19.12
CA GLU A 227 8.15 0.63 -20.20
C GLU A 227 6.88 1.30 -19.67
N LYS A 228 6.25 0.73 -18.64
CA LYS A 228 5.06 1.32 -18.01
C LYS A 228 5.29 2.70 -17.42
N GLN A 229 6.47 2.93 -16.85
CA GLN A 229 6.85 4.25 -16.40
C GLN A 229 6.92 5.24 -17.57
N ARG A 230 7.58 4.90 -18.69
CA ARG A 230 7.62 5.77 -19.88
C ARG A 230 6.24 6.02 -20.49
N GLU A 231 5.38 5.00 -20.54
CA GLU A 231 3.99 5.14 -21.01
C GLU A 231 3.22 6.11 -20.12
N PHE A 232 3.36 5.99 -18.79
CA PHE A 232 2.75 6.88 -17.83
C PHE A 232 3.24 8.33 -18.03
N ASP A 233 4.55 8.54 -18.08
CA ASP A 233 5.16 9.87 -18.23
C ASP A 233 4.69 10.54 -19.53
N THR A 234 4.72 9.81 -20.65
CA THR A 234 4.25 10.30 -21.95
C THR A 234 2.76 10.69 -21.92
N LYS A 235 1.92 9.85 -21.28
CA LYS A 235 0.49 10.11 -21.15
C LYS A 235 0.22 11.29 -20.22
N PHE A 236 1.01 11.42 -19.16
CA PHE A 236 0.94 12.52 -18.20
C PHE A 236 1.27 13.83 -18.90
N GLU A 237 2.43 13.93 -19.54
CA GLU A 237 2.85 15.11 -20.31
C GLU A 237 1.80 15.52 -21.33
N LYS A 238 1.35 14.60 -22.19
CA LYS A 238 0.29 14.87 -23.18
C LYS A 238 -1.04 15.33 -22.55
N SER A 239 -1.33 14.90 -21.33
CA SER A 239 -2.56 15.26 -20.63
C SER A 239 -2.49 16.65 -19.99
N PHE A 240 -1.30 17.05 -19.54
CA PHE A 240 -1.08 18.25 -18.71
C PHE A 240 -0.25 19.36 -19.37
N ASP A 241 0.23 19.18 -20.61
CA ASP A 241 0.92 20.22 -21.40
C ASP A 241 -0.03 21.32 -21.92
N GLN A 242 -1.30 21.27 -21.52
CA GLN A 242 -2.32 22.29 -21.80
C GLN A 242 -2.79 22.92 -20.49
N PRO A 243 -2.35 24.15 -20.16
CA PRO A 243 -2.69 24.82 -18.90
C PRO A 243 -4.20 24.89 -18.64
N ASP A 244 -5.00 25.15 -19.68
CA ASP A 244 -6.46 25.24 -19.57
C ASP A 244 -7.11 23.88 -19.30
N LYS A 245 -6.50 22.80 -19.81
CA LYS A 245 -6.94 21.42 -19.55
C LYS A 245 -6.61 21.01 -18.12
N VAL A 246 -5.43 21.37 -17.62
CA VAL A 246 -5.02 21.16 -16.22
C VAL A 246 -5.98 21.88 -15.27
N VAL A 247 -6.29 23.15 -15.55
CA VAL A 247 -7.23 23.94 -14.76
C VAL A 247 -8.64 23.36 -14.84
N SER A 248 -9.11 22.97 -16.03
CA SER A 248 -10.44 22.36 -16.21
C SER A 248 -10.57 21.00 -15.51
N GLN A 249 -9.53 20.18 -15.55
CA GLN A 249 -9.49 18.91 -14.82
C GLN A 249 -9.45 19.14 -13.31
N ALA A 250 -8.62 20.06 -12.83
CA ALA A 250 -8.58 20.44 -11.42
C ALA A 250 -9.93 20.98 -10.95
N LEU A 251 -10.59 21.85 -11.73
CA LEU A 251 -11.93 22.35 -11.45
C LEU A 251 -12.97 21.22 -11.47
N GLY A 252 -12.89 20.28 -12.41
CA GLY A 252 -13.76 19.11 -12.46
C GLY A 252 -13.61 18.20 -11.24
N PHE A 253 -12.37 17.97 -10.78
CA PHE A 253 -12.12 17.23 -9.53
C PHE A 253 -12.65 17.97 -8.30
N ILE A 254 -12.44 19.28 -8.21
CA ILE A 254 -12.96 20.12 -7.13
C ILE A 254 -14.49 20.10 -7.13
N GLN A 255 -15.13 20.21 -8.29
CA GLN A 255 -16.59 20.17 -8.43
C GLN A 255 -17.16 18.78 -8.08
N LYS A 256 -16.49 17.70 -8.49
CA LYS A 256 -16.91 16.32 -8.17
C LYS A 256 -16.78 16.04 -6.67
N ALA A 257 -15.66 16.44 -6.07
CA ALA A 257 -15.48 16.38 -4.62
C ALA A 257 -16.51 17.24 -3.89
N TRP A 258 -16.80 18.45 -4.39
CA TRP A 258 -17.83 19.30 -3.80
C TRP A 258 -19.24 18.68 -3.87
N GLY A 259 -19.62 18.12 -5.02
CA GLY A 259 -20.92 17.48 -5.21
C GLY A 259 -21.11 16.24 -4.34
N ASN A 260 -20.05 15.45 -4.18
CA ASN A 260 -20.06 14.28 -3.29
C ASN A 260 -20.17 14.72 -1.81
N ALA A 261 -19.49 15.79 -1.40
CA ALA A 261 -19.50 16.28 -0.02
C ALA A 261 -20.87 16.86 0.35
N GLN A 262 -21.53 17.53 -0.59
CA GLN A 262 -22.91 17.99 -0.42
C GLN A 262 -23.89 16.84 -0.27
N ARG A 263 -23.75 15.76 -1.05
CA ARG A 263 -24.57 14.55 -0.91
C ARG A 263 -24.34 13.88 0.44
N PHE A 264 -23.08 13.73 0.85
CA PHE A 264 -22.72 13.22 2.17
C PHE A 264 -23.44 13.98 3.30
N VAL A 265 -23.39 15.32 3.29
CA VAL A 265 -24.04 16.15 4.31
C VAL A 265 -25.55 15.95 4.30
N LYS A 266 -26.17 15.84 3.13
CA LYS A 266 -27.61 15.64 2.99
C LYS A 266 -28.04 14.25 3.48
N ASP A 267 -27.28 13.22 3.13
CA ASP A 267 -27.58 11.83 3.51
C ASP A 267 -27.38 11.62 5.03
N ALA A 268 -26.34 12.25 5.59
CA ALA A 268 -26.10 12.26 7.04
C ALA A 268 -27.20 13.01 7.83
N GLN A 269 -27.78 14.07 7.25
CA GLN A 269 -28.92 14.78 7.86
C GLN A 269 -30.23 13.98 7.81
N ASN A 270 -30.39 13.12 6.81
CA ASN A 270 -31.57 12.27 6.63
C ASN A 270 -31.50 10.94 7.40
N GLY A 271 -30.40 10.70 8.15
CA GLY A 271 -30.22 9.48 8.93
C GLY A 271 -29.84 8.24 8.13
N ASP A 272 -29.51 8.36 6.83
CA ASP A 272 -28.99 7.25 6.02
C ASP A 272 -27.48 7.13 6.22
N THR A 273 -27.12 6.49 7.34
CA THR A 273 -25.74 6.34 7.78
C THR A 273 -24.91 5.48 6.84
N HIS A 274 -25.51 4.49 6.16
CA HIS A 274 -24.77 3.56 5.29
C HIS A 274 -24.34 4.24 3.97
N THR A 275 -25.23 5.00 3.35
CA THR A 275 -24.93 5.75 2.11
C THR A 275 -23.94 6.89 2.37
N ALA A 276 -24.11 7.60 3.49
CA ALA A 276 -23.16 8.64 3.90
C ALA A 276 -21.75 8.06 4.12
N ILE A 277 -21.65 6.89 4.77
CA ILE A 277 -20.37 6.19 4.98
C ILE A 277 -19.69 5.83 3.65
N HIS A 278 -20.45 5.27 2.70
CA HIS A 278 -19.90 4.89 1.39
C HIS A 278 -19.36 6.10 0.62
N HIS A 279 -20.07 7.22 0.65
CA HIS A 279 -19.63 8.46 0.01
C HIS A 279 -18.37 9.03 0.66
N ALA A 280 -18.27 9.04 1.99
CA ALA A 280 -17.09 9.52 2.70
C ALA A 280 -15.82 8.73 2.36
N VAL A 281 -15.92 7.40 2.21
CA VAL A 281 -14.80 6.53 1.78
C VAL A 281 -14.35 6.87 0.36
N THR A 282 -15.28 7.12 -0.56
CA THR A 282 -14.97 7.51 -1.94
C THR A 282 -14.27 8.88 -2.00
N GLU A 283 -14.71 9.85 -1.19
CA GLU A 283 -14.08 11.18 -1.13
C GLU A 283 -12.67 11.13 -0.55
N TYR A 284 -12.46 10.32 0.49
CA TYR A 284 -11.15 10.18 1.12
C TYR A 284 -10.11 9.55 0.18
N LYS A 285 -10.52 8.54 -0.61
CA LYS A 285 -9.66 7.95 -1.66
C LYS A 285 -9.26 9.01 -2.71
N GLN A 286 -10.21 9.84 -3.13
CA GLN A 286 -9.95 10.94 -4.07
C GLN A 286 -9.05 12.04 -3.46
N PHE A 287 -9.18 12.29 -2.15
CA PHE A 287 -8.38 13.26 -1.42
C PHE A 287 -6.91 12.83 -1.26
N LEU A 288 -6.66 11.56 -0.92
CA LEU A 288 -5.30 11.02 -0.81
C LEU A 288 -4.56 11.10 -2.15
N PHE A 289 -5.27 10.83 -3.25
CA PHE A 289 -4.77 11.02 -4.61
C PHE A 289 -4.33 12.47 -4.91
N ASN A 290 -5.03 13.46 -4.32
CA ASN A 290 -4.69 14.88 -4.48
C ASN A 290 -3.50 15.34 -3.61
N GLN A 291 -3.21 14.65 -2.50
CA GLN A 291 -2.02 14.94 -1.69
C GLN A 291 -0.72 14.52 -2.41
N SER A 292 -0.75 13.45 -3.19
CA SER A 292 0.37 13.05 -4.07
C SER A 292 0.70 14.13 -5.11
N ALA A 293 -0.29 14.90 -5.58
CA ALA A 293 -0.04 15.99 -6.52
C ALA A 293 0.82 17.12 -5.90
N LYS A 294 0.82 17.28 -4.57
CA LYS A 294 1.52 18.39 -3.89
C LYS A 294 3.04 18.29 -3.93
N LEU A 295 3.60 17.09 -4.00
CA LEU A 295 5.05 16.85 -4.15
C LEU A 295 5.56 17.16 -5.57
N TRP A 296 4.65 17.27 -6.56
CA TRP A 296 4.98 17.49 -7.97
C TRP A 296 4.86 18.95 -8.41
N VAL A 297 4.39 19.83 -7.51
CA VAL A 297 4.11 21.24 -7.80
C VAL A 297 5.37 22.12 -7.75
N ASP A 298 6.47 21.63 -7.16
CA ASP A 298 7.73 22.38 -7.06
C ASP A 298 8.42 22.58 -8.42
N GLN A 299 7.98 21.89 -9.49
CA GLN A 299 8.54 22.05 -10.85
C GLN A 299 7.77 23.04 -11.75
N TYR A 300 6.60 23.55 -11.36
CA TYR A 300 5.77 24.40 -12.23
C TYR A 300 5.14 25.60 -11.50
N PRO A 301 5.74 26.81 -11.58
CA PRO A 301 5.30 28.00 -10.83
C PRO A 301 3.84 28.43 -11.07
N LYS A 302 3.28 28.14 -12.24
CA LYS A 302 1.87 28.45 -12.56
C LYS A 302 0.87 27.52 -11.84
N VAL A 303 1.28 26.30 -11.50
CA VAL A 303 0.46 25.28 -10.81
C VAL A 303 0.45 25.52 -9.29
N GLN A 304 1.47 26.20 -8.76
CA GLN A 304 1.63 26.49 -7.33
C GLN A 304 0.45 27.26 -6.72
N SER A 305 -0.05 28.30 -7.39
CA SER A 305 -1.18 29.10 -6.88
C SER A 305 -2.50 28.32 -6.82
N VAL A 306 -2.70 27.35 -7.72
CA VAL A 306 -3.88 26.48 -7.75
C VAL A 306 -3.74 25.37 -6.70
N ALA A 307 -2.54 24.80 -6.56
CA ALA A 307 -2.22 23.82 -5.54
C ALA A 307 -2.34 24.38 -4.12
N GLU A 308 -1.96 25.64 -3.88
CA GLU A 308 -2.14 26.33 -2.60
C GLU A 308 -3.62 26.48 -2.24
N LYS A 309 -4.46 26.88 -3.21
CA LYS A 309 -5.92 26.98 -3.03
C LYS A 309 -6.56 25.61 -2.79
N ALA A 310 -6.17 24.61 -3.58
CA ALA A 310 -6.64 23.23 -3.43
C ALA A 310 -6.21 22.63 -2.07
N SER A 311 -4.97 22.86 -1.65
CA SER A 311 -4.44 22.43 -0.35
C SER A 311 -5.15 23.11 0.82
N SER A 312 -5.53 24.39 0.67
CA SER A 312 -6.26 25.13 1.71
C SER A 312 -7.70 24.61 1.84
N ALA A 313 -8.38 24.37 0.71
CA ALA A 313 -9.70 23.75 0.69
C ALA A 313 -9.64 22.32 1.29
N ALA A 314 -8.66 21.52 0.88
CA ALA A 314 -8.40 20.20 1.42
C ALA A 314 -8.22 20.21 2.95
N SER A 315 -7.44 21.16 3.47
CA SER A 315 -7.22 21.31 4.92
C SER A 315 -8.51 21.68 5.66
N TYR A 316 -9.30 22.59 5.09
CA TYR A 316 -10.60 22.98 5.63
C TYR A 316 -11.58 21.80 5.72
N TRP A 317 -11.68 20.99 4.67
CA TRP A 317 -12.57 19.82 4.65
C TRP A 317 -12.08 18.69 5.56
N SER A 318 -10.77 18.47 5.64
CA SER A 318 -10.17 17.54 6.61
C SER A 318 -10.52 17.93 8.06
N GLN A 319 -10.50 19.23 8.37
CA GLN A 319 -10.87 19.73 9.70
C GLN A 319 -12.36 19.53 10.02
N LYS A 320 -13.24 19.70 9.01
CA LYS A 320 -14.67 19.45 9.16
C LYS A 320 -14.97 17.97 9.38
N TYR A 321 -14.31 17.09 8.62
CA TYR A 321 -14.38 15.64 8.81
C TYR A 321 -13.94 15.23 10.22
N LYS A 322 -12.81 15.78 10.73
CA LYS A 322 -12.35 15.56 12.12
C LYS A 322 -13.43 15.89 13.16
N HIS A 323 -14.16 16.99 12.97
CA HIS A 323 -15.25 17.37 13.89
C HIS A 323 -16.43 16.38 13.83
N VAL A 324 -16.82 15.95 12.63
CA VAL A 324 -17.94 15.01 12.45
C VAL A 324 -17.62 13.64 13.05
N VAL A 325 -16.43 13.10 12.80
CA VAL A 325 -16.01 11.81 13.39
C VAL A 325 -16.00 11.90 14.92
N LYS A 326 -15.45 12.99 15.48
CA LYS A 326 -15.43 13.21 16.94
C LYS A 326 -16.84 13.31 17.53
N ASP A 327 -17.76 14.00 16.87
CA ASP A 327 -19.15 14.13 17.30
C ASP A 327 -19.89 12.78 17.29
N LEU A 328 -19.66 11.97 16.24
CA LEU A 328 -20.22 10.62 16.14
C LEU A 328 -19.65 9.68 17.22
N THR A 329 -18.36 9.78 17.55
CA THR A 329 -17.76 8.99 18.64
C THR A 329 -18.37 9.36 19.98
N LEU A 330 -18.55 10.66 20.25
CA LEU A 330 -19.16 11.16 21.49
C LEU A 330 -20.62 10.73 21.65
N LYS A 331 -21.33 10.50 20.54
CA LYS A 331 -22.71 10.00 20.51
C LYS A 331 -22.82 8.47 20.62
N GLY A 332 -21.72 7.76 20.81
CA GLY A 332 -21.70 6.31 21.06
C GLY A 332 -21.76 5.42 19.81
N TYR A 333 -21.61 5.99 18.61
CA TYR A 333 -21.56 5.21 17.38
C TYR A 333 -20.21 4.47 17.28
N ASN A 334 -20.25 3.15 17.05
CA ASN A 334 -19.04 2.35 16.91
C ASN A 334 -18.40 2.56 15.52
N ILE A 335 -17.40 3.42 15.47
CA ILE A 335 -16.67 3.79 14.25
C ILE A 335 -15.46 2.87 13.99
N SER A 336 -15.22 1.86 14.84
CA SER A 336 -14.05 0.98 14.74
C SER A 336 -14.13 -0.04 13.59
N GLY A 337 -15.34 -0.36 13.12
CA GLY A 337 -15.57 -1.23 11.96
C GLY A 337 -15.30 -0.56 10.60
N LEU A 338 -14.95 0.74 10.58
CA LEU A 338 -14.80 1.53 9.35
C LEU A 338 -13.38 1.54 8.78
N GLY A 339 -12.42 0.86 9.42
CA GLY A 339 -11.01 1.12 9.16
C GLY A 339 -10.66 2.53 9.61
N TYR A 340 -9.63 2.67 10.44
CA TYR A 340 -9.22 3.98 10.92
C TYR A 340 -8.74 4.83 9.71
N LEU A 341 -9.61 5.71 9.18
CA LEU A 341 -9.28 6.56 8.03
C LEU A 341 -8.31 7.67 8.49
N PRO A 342 -7.06 7.69 7.99
CA PRO A 342 -6.02 8.56 8.52
C PRO A 342 -6.38 10.04 8.47
N LEU A 343 -6.21 10.70 9.61
CA LEU A 343 -6.27 12.15 9.73
C LEU A 343 -5.02 12.75 9.08
N VAL A 344 -5.19 13.75 8.22
CA VAL A 344 -4.05 14.44 7.61
C VAL A 344 -3.53 15.46 8.63
N PRO A 345 -2.21 15.53 8.87
CA PRO A 345 -1.62 16.64 9.63
C PRO A 345 -1.84 17.96 8.87
N ILE A 346 -2.55 18.90 9.49
CA ILE A 346 -2.67 20.26 8.98
C ILE A 346 -1.41 20.98 9.46
N ASP A 347 -0.51 21.30 8.54
CA ASP A 347 0.65 22.11 8.84
C ASP A 347 0.19 23.52 9.27
N LYS A 348 0.83 24.12 10.28
CA LYS A 348 0.41 25.43 10.83
C LYS A 348 0.46 26.57 9.80
N LYS A 349 1.12 26.37 8.67
CA LYS A 349 1.12 27.29 7.53
C LYS A 349 -0.17 27.24 6.68
N MET A 350 -0.98 26.18 6.81
CA MET A 350 -2.18 25.93 5.98
C MET A 350 -3.49 26.46 6.59
N THR A 351 -3.46 27.04 7.79
CA THR A 351 -4.66 27.52 8.51
C THR A 351 -5.11 28.93 8.17
N LYS A 352 -4.55 29.58 7.12
CA LYS A 352 -5.08 30.87 6.68
C LYS A 352 -6.40 30.64 5.93
N ALA A 353 -7.51 30.92 6.62
CA ALA A 353 -8.83 30.95 6.02
C ALA A 353 -8.83 31.85 4.76
N PRO A 354 -9.54 31.46 3.68
CA PRO A 354 -9.75 32.37 2.57
C PRO A 354 -10.50 33.59 3.10
N LYS A 355 -9.90 34.78 2.99
CA LYS A 355 -10.63 36.03 3.27
C LYS A 355 -11.82 36.07 2.32
N HIS A 356 -13.03 36.08 2.89
CA HIS A 356 -14.23 36.41 2.14
C HIS A 356 -14.00 37.76 1.45
N GLY A 357 -14.01 37.75 0.12
CA GLY A 357 -14.05 39.00 -0.64
C GLY A 357 -15.36 39.69 -0.33
N GLU A 358 -15.28 40.83 0.35
CA GLU A 358 -16.37 41.81 0.41
C GLU A 358 -16.77 42.15 -1.02
N ALA A 359 -18.03 41.84 -1.34
CA ALA A 359 -18.65 42.31 -2.56
C ALA A 359 -18.75 43.83 -2.48
N ARG A 360 -17.90 44.54 -3.24
CA ARG A 360 -18.20 45.90 -3.65
C ARG A 360 -19.27 45.84 -4.73
N LYS A 361 -20.51 46.10 -4.35
CA LYS A 361 -21.29 47.24 -4.88
C LYS A 361 -22.45 47.53 -3.93
#